data_AF-A0A378N5X3-F1
#
_entry.id   AF-A0A378N5X3-F1
#
_cell.length_a   1.000
_cell.length_b   1.000
_cell.length_c   1.000
_cell.angle_alpha   90.00
_cell.angle_beta   90.00
_cell.angle_gamma   90.00
#
_symmetry.space_group_name_H-M   'P 1'
#
loop_
_entity.id
_entity.type
_entity.pdbx_description
1 polymer ?
#
loop_
_entity_poly.entity_id
_entity_poly.type
_entity_poly.pdbx_seq_one_letter_code
_entity_poly.pdbx_strand_id
1 'polypeptide(L)' 'MFNKLALYCRAGFEKEVAGEITDKAAQQGIFGFANLKENSGYVIFECYQAGKQID' A
#
# COMPACT_ATOMS: atom_id res chain seq x y z
N MET A 1 -7.18 15.05 -2.87
CA MET A 1 -6.60 14.44 -1.67
C MET A 1 -6.19 13.03 -2.03
N PHE A 2 -4.90 12.71 -2.01
CA PHE A 2 -4.39 11.41 -2.49
C PHE A 2 -4.24 10.45 -1.32
N ASN A 3 -4.97 9.34 -1.33
CA ASN A 3 -4.91 8.27 -0.32
C ASN A 3 -4.32 6.97 -0.90
N LYS A 4 -3.72 7.02 -2.09
CA LYS A 4 -3.17 5.86 -2.81
C LYS A 4 -1.66 5.98 -2.94
N LEU A 5 -0.95 4.93 -2.59
CA LEU A 5 0.49 4.77 -2.74
C LEU A 5 0.78 3.64 -3.73
N ALA A 6 1.53 3.94 -4.79
CA ALA A 6 2.03 2.91 -5.70
C ALA A 6 3.40 2.40 -5.22
N LEU A 7 3.55 1.08 -5.11
CA LEU A 7 4.79 0.41 -4.75
C LEU A 7 5.21 -0.48 -5.91
N TYR A 8 6.37 -0.21 -6.50
CA TYR A 8 6.94 -1.05 -7.54
C TYR A 8 7.74 -2.19 -6.92
N CYS A 9 7.67 -3.36 -7.56
CA CYS A 9 8.36 -4.56 -7.12
C CYS A 9 8.79 -5.42 -8.31
N ARG A 10 9.51 -6.51 -8.05
CA ARG A 10 9.74 -7.54 -9.07
C ARG A 10 8.41 -8.20 -9.42
N ALA A 11 8.12 -8.40 -10.71
CA ALA A 11 6.94 -9.12 -11.14
C ALA A 11 6.90 -10.52 -10.51
N GLY A 12 5.75 -10.88 -9.93
CA GLY A 12 5.56 -12.12 -9.18
C GLY A 12 5.77 -12.01 -7.67
N PHE A 13 6.22 -10.85 -7.16
CA PHE A 13 6.40 -10.58 -5.72
C PHE A 13 5.33 -9.63 -5.15
N GLU A 14 4.21 -9.44 -5.86
CA GLU A 14 3.21 -8.46 -5.45
C GLU A 14 2.53 -8.84 -4.13
N LYS A 15 2.42 -10.14 -3.81
CA LYS A 15 1.83 -10.62 -2.55
C LYS A 15 2.72 -10.31 -1.35
N GLU A 16 4.02 -10.49 -1.49
CA GLU A 16 5.02 -10.18 -0.48
C GLU A 16 5.04 -8.67 -0.20
N VAL A 17 5.05 -7.84 -1.25
CA VAL A 17 5.01 -6.37 -1.09
C VAL A 17 3.68 -5.90 -0.51
N ALA A 18 2.55 -6.51 -0.89
CA ALA A 18 1.25 -6.21 -0.31
C ALA A 18 1.18 -6.52 1.20
N GLY A 19 1.78 -7.62 1.64
CA GLY A 19 1.95 -7.95 3.05
C GLY A 19 2.85 -6.93 3.77
N GLU A 20 4.04 -6.67 3.21
CA GLU A 20 5.03 -5.76 3.79
C GLU A 20 4.49 -4.34 4.00
N ILE A 21 3.79 -3.77 3.01
CA ILE A 21 3.22 -2.43 3.15
C ILE A 21 2.10 -2.39 4.18
N THR A 22 1.26 -3.43 4.23
CA THR A 22 0.16 -3.51 5.19
C THR A 22 0.70 -3.58 6.62
N ASP A 23 1.70 -4.42 6.87
CA ASP A 23 2.33 -4.57 8.19
C ASP A 23 3.04 -3.29 8.63
N LYS A 24 3.84 -2.67 7.75
CA LYS A 24 4.55 -1.43 8.07
C LYS A 24 3.61 -0.25 8.29
N ALA A 25 2.54 -0.13 7.49
CA ALA A 25 1.53 0.91 7.67
C ALA A 25 0.79 0.73 9.00
N ALA A 26 0.41 -0.51 9.35
CA ALA A 26 -0.28 -0.81 10.60
C ALA A 26 0.56 -0.45 11.83
N GLN A 27 1.89 -0.65 11.79
CA GLN A 27 2.81 -0.23 12.86
C GLN A 27 2.81 1.30 13.10
N GLN A 28 2.42 2.08 12.10
CA GLN A 28 2.30 3.55 12.17
C GLN A 28 0.85 4.01 12.40
N GLY A 29 -0.09 3.09 12.66
CA GLY A 29 -1.52 3.40 12.81
C GLY A 29 -2.22 3.80 11.50
N ILE A 30 -1.61 3.53 10.35
CA ILE A 30 -2.16 3.80 9.03
C ILE A 30 -2.79 2.49 8.53
N PHE A 31 -4.09 2.52 8.26
CA PHE A 31 -4.84 1.32 7.85
C PHE A 31 -5.33 1.49 6.43
N GLY A 32 -5.43 0.39 5.70
CA GLY A 32 -5.81 0.40 4.30
C GLY A 32 -5.87 -1.00 3.72
N PHE A 33 -5.94 -1.07 2.39
CA PHE A 33 -5.93 -2.33 1.65
C PHE A 33 -4.99 -2.23 0.45
N ALA A 34 -4.29 -3.33 0.17
CA ALA A 34 -3.40 -3.45 -0.97
C ALA A 34 -4.14 -4.08 -2.16
N ASN A 35 -4.24 -3.36 -3.27
CA ASN A 35 -4.66 -3.91 -4.55
C ASN A 35 -3.44 -4.35 -5.34
N LEU A 36 -3.42 -5.61 -5.73
CA LEU A 36 -2.36 -6.19 -6.55
C LEU A 36 -2.94 -6.90 -7.77
N LYS A 37 -2.12 -6.97 -8.81
CA LYS A 37 -2.37 -7.81 -9.99
C LYS A 37 -1.13 -8.67 -10.17
N GLU A 38 -1.30 -9.98 -10.27
CA GLU A 38 -0.15 -10.89 -10.40
C GLU A 38 0.68 -10.55 -11.65
N ASN A 39 2.00 -10.58 -11.49
CA ASN A 39 2.98 -10.25 -12.53
C ASN A 39 2.90 -8.82 -13.10
N SER A 40 2.26 -7.88 -12.39
CA SER A 40 2.20 -6.47 -12.79
C SER A 40 3.48 -5.70 -12.47
N GLY A 41 4.27 -6.19 -11.51
CA GLY A 41 5.42 -5.46 -10.95
C GLY A 41 5.02 -4.27 -10.06
N TYR A 42 3.76 -4.19 -9.61
CA TYR A 42 3.34 -3.14 -8.68
C TYR A 42 2.13 -3.52 -7.80
N VAL A 43 2.05 -2.83 -6.67
CA VAL A 43 0.92 -2.85 -5.72
C VAL A 43 0.42 -1.42 -5.51
N ILE A 44 -0.89 -1.23 -5.38
CA ILE A 44 -1.50 0.04 -4.95
C ILE A 44 -2.04 -0.14 -3.54
N PHE A 45 -1.46 0.54 -2.56
CA PHE A 45 -1.99 0.59 -1.21
C PHE A 45 -2.93 1.78 -1.07
N GLU A 46 -4.19 1.54 -0.70
CA GLU A 46 -5.20 2.58 -0.49
C GLU A 46 -5.51 2.72 1.00
N CYS A 47 -5.17 3.88 1.57
CA CYS A 47 -5.42 4.21 2.97
C CYS A 47 -6.90 4.53 3.19
N TYR A 48 -7.47 4.06 4.31
CA TYR A 48 -8.83 4.39 4.73
C TYR A 48 -8.94 5.84 5.21
N GLN A 49 -7.89 6.34 5.86
CA GLN A 49 -7.84 7.70 6.33
C GLN A 49 -7.58 8.64 5.16
N ALA A 50 -8.57 9.48 4.84
CA ALA A 50 -8.30 10.74 4.15
C ALA A 50 -7.44 11.58 5.09
N GLY A 51 -6.13 11.70 4.79
CA GLY A 51 -5.11 12.26 5.67
C GLY A 51 -5.54 13.48 6.48
N LYS A 52 -5.36 13.43 7.81
CA LYS A 52 -5.28 14.68 8.57
C LYS A 52 -4.05 15.43 8.07
N GLN A 53 -4.26 16.60 7.49
CA GLN A 53 -3.20 17.58 7.31
C GLN A 53 -2.69 17.92 8.72
N ILE A 54 -1.45 17.52 9.03
CA ILE A 54 -0.73 18.13 10.14
C ILE A 54 -0.22 19.44 9.54
N ASP A 55 -0.84 20.54 9.94
CA ASP A 55 -0.34 21.90 9.68
C ASP A 55 1.00 22.14 10.41
#